data_AF-A0A496XDK0-F1
#
_entry.id   AF-A0A496XDK0-F1
#
_cell.length_a   1.000
_cell.length_b   1.000
_cell.length_c   1.000
_cell.angle_alpha   90.00
_cell.angle_beta   90.00
_cell.angle_gamma   90.00
#
_symmetry.space_group_name_H-M   'P 1'
#
loop_
_entity.id
_entity.type
_entity.pdbx_description
1 polymer ?
#
loop_
_entity_poly.entity_id
_entity_poly.type
_entity_poly.pdbx_seq_one_letter_code
_entity_poly.pdbx_strand_id
1 'polypeptide(L)'
;MADHQVGIDSSQNPSLISFSSRFNVAVPFIDRHLQEGRGDKVAIYASSGAQISYADLAEQVNRCGNALLGLGVAPGERVIMIVKDCPEFFYCFWGAIKAGIVPVPINT
;
A
#
# COMPACT_ATOMS: atom_id res chain seq x y z
N MET A 1 -2.73 21.30 2.62
CA MET A 1 -1.86 20.15 2.27
C MET A 1 -2.32 19.63 0.92
N ALA A 2 -1.39 19.25 0.03
CA ALA A 2 -1.77 18.56 -1.19
C ALA A 2 -2.32 17.16 -0.85
N ASP A 3 -3.03 16.54 -1.78
CA ASP A 3 -3.56 15.19 -1.59
C ASP A 3 -2.45 14.20 -1.20
N HIS A 4 -2.81 13.23 -0.36
CA HIS A 4 -1.93 12.16 0.12
C HIS A 4 -0.71 12.61 0.96
N GLN A 5 -0.74 13.82 1.51
CA GLN A 5 0.31 14.31 2.40
C GLN A 5 0.01 14.02 3.88
N VAL A 6 1.09 13.81 4.64
CA VAL A 6 1.09 13.74 6.09
C VAL A 6 2.01 14.83 6.64
N GLY A 7 1.50 15.61 7.60
CA GLY A 7 2.27 16.60 8.35
C GLY A 7 2.53 16.08 9.77
N ILE A 8 3.74 16.26 10.27
CA ILE A 8 4.13 15.87 11.62
C ILE A 8 4.69 17.11 12.33
N ASP A 9 4.02 17.53 13.41
CA ASP A 9 4.54 18.55 14.33
C ASP A 9 5.20 17.85 15.53
N SER A 10 6.53 17.81 15.49
CA SER A 10 7.37 17.22 16.53
C SER A 10 7.71 18.19 17.66
N SER A 11 7.16 19.41 17.67
CA SER A 11 7.41 20.39 18.74
C SER A 11 6.66 20.09 20.05
N GLN A 12 5.68 19.18 20.01
CA GLN A 12 4.85 18.77 21.15
C GLN A 12 5.01 17.27 21.43
N ASN A 13 4.65 16.84 22.66
CA ASN A 13 4.67 15.43 23.08
C ASN A 13 3.29 15.00 23.62
N PRO A 14 2.59 14.05 22.96
CA PRO A 14 2.98 13.35 21.73
C PRO A 14 3.00 14.27 20.49
N SER A 15 3.76 13.88 19.47
CA SER A 15 3.79 14.61 18.19
C SER A 15 2.40 14.65 17.55
N LEU A 16 2.02 15.81 17.04
CA LEU A 16 0.74 15.96 16.36
C LEU A 16 0.88 15.51 14.90
N ILE A 17 0.06 14.55 14.47
CA ILE A 17 0.03 14.05 13.09
C ILE A 17 -1.23 14.59 12.42
N SER A 18 -1.07 15.21 11.26
CA SER A 18 -2.15 15.72 10.43
C SER A 18 -2.10 15.08 9.05
N PHE A 19 -3.27 14.83 8.47
CA PHE A 19 -3.39 14.25 7.14
C PHE A 19 -4.15 15.22 6.22
N SER A 20 -3.88 15.17 4.93
CA SER A 20 -4.71 15.82 3.92
C SER A 20 -6.16 15.28 3.96
N SER A 21 -7.13 16.11 3.57
CA SER A 21 -8.55 15.72 3.53
C SER A 21 -8.82 14.51 2.65
N ARG A 22 -8.07 14.40 1.54
CA ARG A 22 -7.98 13.19 0.72
C ARG A 22 -6.63 12.55 0.96
N PHE A 23 -6.64 11.37 1.58
CA PHE A 23 -5.43 10.64 1.92
C PHE A 23 -5.56 9.17 1.53
N ASN A 24 -4.47 8.62 1.00
CA ASN A 24 -4.33 7.19 0.72
C ASN A 24 -2.90 6.83 1.04
N VAL A 25 -2.71 5.97 2.04
CA VAL A 25 -1.39 5.64 2.58
C VAL A 25 -0.50 4.90 1.57
N ALA A 26 -1.08 4.24 0.56
CA ALA A 26 -0.30 3.58 -0.49
C ALA A 26 0.52 4.60 -1.33
N VAL A 27 0.08 5.86 -1.42
CA VAL A 27 0.78 6.88 -2.20
C VAL A 27 2.14 7.27 -1.57
N PRO A 28 2.22 7.76 -0.32
CA PRO A 28 3.51 8.11 0.28
C PRO A 28 4.44 6.91 0.49
N PHE A 29 3.89 5.71 0.69
CA PHE A 29 4.68 4.48 0.92
C PHE A 29 5.12 3.77 -0.37
N ILE A 30 4.40 3.91 -1.48
CA ILE A 30 4.70 3.19 -2.73
C ILE A 30 4.84 4.18 -3.89
N ASP A 31 3.75 4.84 -4.30
CA ASP A 31 3.72 5.62 -5.56
C ASP A 31 4.72 6.79 -5.57
N ARG A 32 4.96 7.40 -4.42
CA ARG A 32 5.95 8.49 -4.27
C ARG A 32 7.35 8.05 -4.71
N HIS A 33 7.71 6.78 -4.52
CA HIS A 33 9.01 6.27 -4.94
C HIS A 33 9.15 6.28 -6.46
N LEU A 34 8.08 6.06 -7.21
CA LEU A 34 8.09 6.16 -8.67
C LEU A 34 8.27 7.62 -9.10
N GLN A 35 7.52 8.52 -8.49
CA GLN A 35 7.57 9.96 -8.79
C GLN A 35 8.95 10.59 -8.51
N GLU A 36 9.63 10.10 -7.47
CA GLU A 36 10.97 10.57 -7.09
C GLU A 36 12.11 9.81 -7.80
N GLY A 37 11.82 9.01 -8.84
CA GLY A 37 12.84 8.30 -9.63
C GLY A 37 13.50 7.13 -8.89
N ARG A 38 12.86 6.59 -7.85
CA ARG A 38 13.33 5.46 -7.04
C ARG A 38 12.64 4.14 -7.40
N GLY A 39 12.04 4.06 -8.59
CA GLY A 39 11.31 2.88 -9.08
C GLY A 39 12.13 1.60 -9.04
N ASP A 40 13.41 1.66 -9.46
CA ASP A 40 14.30 0.50 -9.53
C ASP A 40 14.86 0.05 -8.17
N LYS A 41 14.56 0.77 -7.08
CA LYS A 41 15.00 0.36 -5.75
C LYS A 41 14.19 -0.85 -5.30
N VAL A 42 14.87 -1.85 -4.73
CA VAL A 42 14.23 -3.03 -4.15
C VAL A 42 13.38 -2.63 -2.95
N ALA A 43 12.09 -2.98 -3.00
CA ALA A 43 11.13 -2.82 -1.92
C ALA A 43 10.99 -4.10 -1.09
N ILE A 44 11.05 -5.28 -1.73
CA ILE A 44 10.87 -6.58 -1.07
C ILE A 44 12.00 -7.53 -1.50
N TYR A 45 12.65 -8.15 -0.52
CA TYR A 45 13.51 -9.32 -0.70
C TYR A 45 12.73 -10.57 -0.30
N ALA A 46 12.37 -11.41 -1.27
CA ALA A 46 11.61 -12.62 -1.04
C ALA A 46 12.51 -13.78 -0.59
N SER A 47 11.94 -14.70 0.19
CA SER A 47 12.60 -15.95 0.60
C SER A 47 12.96 -16.86 -0.59
N SER A 48 12.27 -16.71 -1.73
CA SER A 48 12.61 -17.37 -2.99
C SER A 48 13.88 -16.81 -3.67
N GLY A 49 14.47 -15.74 -3.13
CA GLY A 49 15.58 -15.01 -3.74
C GLY A 49 15.13 -13.92 -4.73
N ALA A 50 13.83 -13.82 -5.03
CA ALA A 50 13.31 -12.75 -5.87
C ALA A 50 13.48 -11.38 -5.20
N GLN A 51 13.83 -10.38 -6.00
CA GLN A 51 13.89 -8.98 -5.57
C GLN A 51 12.81 -8.22 -6.33
N ILE A 52 11.91 -7.57 -5.59
CA ILE A 52 10.78 -6.83 -6.16
C ILE A 52 11.08 -5.36 -6.00
N SER A 53 11.15 -4.63 -7.12
CA SER A 53 11.37 -3.19 -7.12
C SER A 53 10.12 -2.42 -6.67
N TYR A 54 10.25 -1.12 -6.38
CA TYR A 54 9.09 -0.26 -6.16
C TYR A 54 8.19 -0.17 -7.40
N ALA A 55 8.77 -0.18 -8.60
CA ALA A 55 8.01 -0.20 -9.84
C ALA A 55 7.16 -1.49 -9.96
N ASP A 56 7.77 -2.65 -9.71
CA ASP A 56 7.06 -3.93 -9.73
C ASP A 56 5.95 -3.97 -8.66
N LEU A 57 6.27 -3.52 -7.43
CA LEU A 57 5.31 -3.47 -6.33
C LEU A 57 4.12 -2.58 -6.69
N ALA A 58 4.35 -1.38 -7.21
CA ALA A 58 3.29 -0.46 -7.58
C ALA A 58 2.37 -1.04 -8.68
N GLU A 59 2.96 -1.72 -9.67
CA GLU A 59 2.19 -2.40 -10.72
C GLU A 59 1.30 -3.49 -10.12
N GLN A 60 1.86 -4.41 -9.34
CA GLN A 60 1.09 -5.53 -8.78
C GLN A 60 0.02 -5.06 -7.78
N VAL A 61 0.32 -4.04 -6.97
CA VAL A 61 -0.65 -3.40 -6.07
C VAL A 61 -1.82 -2.81 -6.85
N ASN A 62 -1.57 -2.10 -7.95
CA ASN A 62 -2.63 -1.57 -8.81
C ASN A 62 -3.46 -2.69 -9.43
N ARG A 63 -2.82 -3.76 -9.90
CA ARG A 63 -3.50 -4.93 -10.48
C ARG A 63 -4.42 -5.61 -9.45
N CYS A 64 -3.93 -5.87 -8.24
CA CYS A 64 -4.73 -6.47 -7.16
C CYS A 64 -5.90 -5.59 -6.75
N GLY A 65 -5.68 -4.28 -6.55
CA GLY A 65 -6.77 -3.34 -6.22
C GLY A 65 -7.85 -3.30 -7.29
N ASN A 66 -7.47 -3.20 -8.56
CA ASN A 66 -8.41 -3.22 -9.69
C ASN A 66 -9.15 -4.55 -9.81
N ALA A 67 -8.48 -5.68 -9.53
CA ALA A 67 -9.13 -7.00 -9.53
C ALA A 67 -10.21 -7.10 -8.44
N LEU A 68 -9.93 -6.63 -7.23
CA LEU A 68 -10.91 -6.62 -6.13
C LEU A 68 -12.13 -5.74 -6.46
N LEU A 69 -11.89 -4.54 -7.01
CA LEU A 69 -12.96 -3.67 -7.49
C LEU A 69 -13.77 -4.33 -8.62
N GLY A 70 -13.09 -5.01 -9.54
CA GLY A 70 -13.72 -5.75 -10.65
C GLY A 70 -14.57 -6.94 -10.20
N LEU A 71 -14.27 -7.52 -9.03
CA LEU A 71 -15.10 -8.55 -8.38
C LEU A 71 -16.30 -7.96 -7.61
N GLY A 72 -16.45 -6.64 -7.59
CA GLY A 72 -17.56 -5.94 -6.96
C GLY A 72 -17.34 -5.59 -5.48
N VAL A 73 -16.12 -5.74 -4.95
CA VAL A 73 -15.80 -5.32 -3.59
C VAL A 73 -15.76 -3.80 -3.54
N ALA A 74 -16.60 -3.19 -2.73
CA ALA A 74 -16.72 -1.74 -2.65
C ALA A 74 -15.74 -1.14 -1.61
N PRO A 75 -15.33 0.13 -1.76
CA PRO A 75 -14.61 0.85 -0.72
C PRO A 75 -15.35 0.80 0.62
N GLY A 76 -14.62 0.54 1.71
CA GLY A 76 -15.14 0.35 3.05
C GLY A 76 -15.51 -1.10 3.40
N GLU A 77 -15.65 -1.99 2.41
CA GLU A 77 -15.83 -3.42 2.66
C GLU A 77 -14.52 -4.07 3.12
N ARG A 78 -14.61 -5.27 3.70
CA ARG A 78 -13.46 -5.98 4.26
C ARG A 78 -13.21 -7.28 3.52
N VAL A 79 -11.93 -7.58 3.28
CA VAL A 79 -11.49 -8.82 2.63
C VAL A 79 -10.58 -9.58 3.57
N ILE A 80 -10.98 -10.79 3.96
CA ILE A 80 -10.12 -11.71 4.71
C ILE A 80 -9.05 -12.26 3.78
N MET A 81 -7.82 -12.29 4.25
CA MET A 81 -6.66 -12.75 3.50
C MET A 81 -6.00 -13.92 4.21
N ILE A 82 -5.89 -15.05 3.50
CA ILE A 82 -5.16 -16.24 3.94
C ILE A 82 -4.05 -16.46 2.92
N VAL A 83 -2.88 -15.88 3.18
CA VAL A 83 -1.77 -15.82 2.22
C VAL A 83 -0.48 -16.09 2.99
N LYS A 84 0.46 -16.81 2.36
CA LYS A 84 1.78 -17.09 2.94
C LYS A 84 2.64 -15.82 2.98
N ASP A 85 3.79 -15.92 3.66
CA ASP A 85 4.84 -14.89 3.67
C ASP A 85 5.56 -14.80 2.31
N CYS A 86 4.87 -14.23 1.32
CA CYS A 86 5.36 -14.06 -0.05
C CYS A 86 5.01 -12.66 -0.59
N PRO A 87 5.63 -12.19 -1.69
CA PRO A 87 5.35 -10.87 -2.25
C PRO A 87 3.86 -10.61 -2.53
N GLU A 88 3.11 -11.64 -2.91
CA GLU A 88 1.68 -11.57 -3.20
C GLU A 88 0.84 -11.14 -2.00
N PHE A 89 1.30 -11.40 -0.77
CA PHE A 89 0.68 -10.83 0.43
C PHE A 89 0.64 -9.31 0.35
N PHE A 90 1.77 -8.69 0.02
CA PHE A 90 1.90 -7.23 -0.08
C PHE A 90 1.09 -6.68 -1.24
N TYR A 91 1.02 -7.40 -2.37
CA TYR A 91 0.22 -6.97 -3.52
C TYR A 91 -1.27 -6.88 -3.17
N CYS A 92 -1.79 -7.92 -2.51
CA CYS A 92 -3.19 -7.95 -2.09
C CYS A 92 -3.46 -6.95 -0.95
N PHE A 93 -2.57 -6.85 0.04
CA PHE A 93 -2.76 -5.99 1.21
C PHE A 93 -2.79 -4.51 0.81
N TRP A 94 -1.77 -4.06 0.08
CA TRP A 94 -1.70 -2.69 -0.41
C TRP A 94 -2.71 -2.43 -1.53
N GLY A 95 -3.02 -3.43 -2.36
CA GLY A 95 -4.04 -3.31 -3.41
C GLY A 95 -5.42 -3.03 -2.81
N ALA A 96 -5.81 -3.75 -1.76
CA ALA A 96 -7.03 -3.50 -1.02
C ALA A 96 -7.05 -2.08 -0.43
N ILE A 97 -6.01 -1.70 0.32
CA ILE A 97 -5.90 -0.35 0.91
C ILE A 97 -6.00 0.73 -0.17
N LYS A 98 -5.28 0.55 -1.28
CA LYS A 98 -5.26 1.53 -2.37
C LYS A 98 -6.63 1.70 -3.02
N ALA A 99 -7.40 0.61 -3.13
CA ALA A 99 -8.78 0.60 -3.59
C ALA A 99 -9.80 1.10 -2.53
N GLY A 100 -9.36 1.45 -1.32
CA GLY A 100 -10.24 1.86 -0.22
C GLY A 100 -10.94 0.70 0.50
N ILE A 101 -10.49 -0.53 0.26
CA ILE A 101 -10.97 -1.76 0.89
C ILE A 101 -10.14 -2.01 2.16
N VAL A 102 -10.76 -2.61 3.18
CA VAL A 102 -10.11 -2.94 4.45
C VAL A 102 -9.56 -4.38 4.40
N PRO A 103 -8.24 -4.60 4.20
CA PRO A 103 -7.68 -5.94 4.29
C PRO A 103 -7.70 -6.45 5.73
N VAL A 104 -8.03 -7.74 5.90
CA VAL A 104 -8.00 -8.44 7.19
C VAL A 104 -7.07 -9.65 7.05
N PRO A 105 -5.75 -9.47 7.27
CA PRO A 105 -4.80 -10.55 7.22
C PRO A 105 -4.97 -11.46 8.43
N ILE A 106 -4.99 -12.77 8.21
CA ILE A 106 -4.97 -13.77 9.29
C ILE A 106 -3.77 -14.70 9.11
N ASN A 107 -3.24 -15.19 10.23
CA ASN A 107 -2.10 -16.08 10.23
C ASN A 107 -2.47 -17.42 9.57
N THR A 108 -1.53 -17.94 8.78
CA THR A 108 -1.57 -19.30 8.21
C THR A 108 -0.84 -20.30 9.08
#